data_AF-A0A9P5Q798-F1
#
_entry.id   AF-A0A9P5Q798-F1
#
_cell.length_a   1.000
_cell.length_b   1.000
_cell.length_c   1.000
_cell.angle_alpha   90.00
_cell.angle_beta   90.00
_cell.angle_gamma   90.00
#
_symmetry.space_group_name_H-M   'P 1'
#
loop_
_entity.id
_entity.type
_entity.pdbx_description
1 polymer ?
#
loop_
_entity_poly.entity_id
_entity_poly.type
_entity_poly.pdbx_seq_one_letter_code
_entity_poly.pdbx_strand_id
1 'polypeptide(L)'
;MNRKLKPPKPPKFKRKEYKVPDDLKYVVVTNPWSRPPTESVPEYMKERFANAIGGWFERMTGGKRDLAIYFVRTQSLIIVELSNFDNLAIVLGAHHTRDFSTNPTLDVISEIYEYDYKHHGSPRSILQWTSVTPQYAYRDLERLPLKRDYPPPRVPQSNRPPQFAVGLSEDVRDMIGGKPSESLCRLVYVPCFF
;
A
#
# COMPACT_ATOMS: atom_id res chain seq x y z
N MET A 1 0.43 52.72 -34.09
CA MET A 1 0.96 51.86 -33.03
C MET A 1 -0.09 50.83 -32.63
N ASN A 2 0.02 49.58 -33.08
CA ASN A 2 -0.94 48.52 -32.75
C ASN A 2 -0.58 47.87 -31.40
N ARG A 3 -1.30 48.22 -30.32
CA ARG A 3 -1.19 47.54 -29.03
C ARG A 3 -1.90 46.17 -29.13
N LYS A 4 -1.12 45.10 -29.26
CA LYS A 4 -1.62 43.73 -29.09
C LYS A 4 -2.13 43.57 -27.65
N LEU A 5 -3.44 43.49 -27.47
CA LEU A 5 -4.07 43.10 -26.20
C LEU A 5 -3.66 41.67 -25.86
N LYS A 6 -3.00 41.47 -24.71
CA LYS A 6 -2.69 40.12 -24.23
C LYS A 6 -4.00 39.43 -23.83
N PRO A 7 -4.23 38.17 -24.24
CA PRO A 7 -5.42 37.45 -23.82
C PRO A 7 -5.43 37.27 -22.29
N PRO A 8 -6.62 37.31 -21.65
CA PRO A 8 -6.74 37.13 -20.21
C PRO A 8 -6.20 35.75 -19.82
N LYS A 9 -5.34 35.72 -18.78
CA LYS A 9 -4.84 34.46 -18.24
C LYS A 9 -6.04 33.68 -17.67
N PRO A 10 -6.18 32.38 -17.98
CA PRO A 10 -7.26 31.57 -17.44
C PRO A 10 -7.18 31.53 -15.91
N PRO A 11 -8.33 31.45 -15.22
CA PRO A 11 -8.38 31.37 -13.77
C PRO A 11 -7.58 30.15 -13.31
N LYS A 12 -6.62 30.37 -12.41
CA LYS A 12 -5.87 29.29 -11.76
C LYS A 12 -6.81 28.61 -10.76
N PHE A 13 -7.48 27.54 -11.19
CA PHE A 13 -8.22 26.68 -10.27
C PHE A 13 -7.20 26.04 -9.32
N LYS A 14 -7.24 26.44 -8.03
CA LYS A 14 -6.47 25.77 -6.98
C LYS A 14 -7.09 24.39 -6.79
N ARG A 15 -6.30 23.34 -7.00
CA ARG A 15 -6.73 21.96 -6.76
C ARG A 15 -7.00 21.80 -5.26
N LYS A 16 -8.11 21.15 -4.90
CA LYS A 16 -8.46 20.86 -3.51
C LYS A 16 -7.42 19.91 -2.94
N GLU A 17 -6.84 20.26 -1.80
CA GLU A 17 -5.94 19.41 -1.03
C GLU A 17 -6.65 18.92 0.23
N TYR A 18 -6.45 17.66 0.60
CA TYR A 18 -7.04 17.05 1.79
C TYR A 18 -6.00 16.91 2.89
N LYS A 19 -6.43 17.09 4.15
CA LYS A 19 -5.58 16.87 5.33
C LYS A 19 -5.48 15.37 5.60
N VAL A 20 -4.26 14.83 5.60
CA VAL A 20 -3.96 13.45 5.98
C VAL A 20 -4.27 13.27 7.47
N PRO A 21 -5.01 12.22 7.89
CA PRO A 21 -5.17 11.89 9.30
C PRO A 21 -3.82 11.54 9.93
N ASP A 22 -3.59 11.98 11.16
CA ASP A 22 -2.29 11.81 11.83
C ASP A 22 -2.04 10.36 12.29
N ASP A 23 -3.12 9.62 12.55
CA ASP A 23 -3.18 8.25 13.07
C ASP A 23 -3.33 7.16 12.00
N LEU A 24 -3.60 7.57 10.75
CA LEU A 24 -3.86 6.65 9.64
C LEU A 24 -2.81 6.80 8.55
N LYS A 25 -2.32 5.66 8.09
CA LYS A 25 -1.52 5.56 6.86
C LYS A 25 -2.32 4.82 5.82
N TYR A 26 -2.04 5.13 4.56
CA TYR A 26 -2.74 4.53 3.43
C TYR A 26 -1.71 4.07 2.40
N VAL A 27 -1.89 2.86 1.89
CA VAL A 27 -1.07 2.33 0.80
C VAL A 27 -1.94 1.86 -0.35
N VAL A 28 -1.42 2.02 -1.56
CA VAL A 28 -1.98 1.46 -2.80
C VAL A 28 -1.26 0.16 -3.10
N VAL A 29 -2.00 -0.92 -3.32
CA VAL A 29 -1.45 -2.20 -3.76
C VAL A 29 -1.90 -2.47 -5.19
N THR A 30 -0.95 -2.62 -6.11
CA THR A 30 -1.23 -3.07 -7.48
C THR A 30 -1.04 -4.59 -7.57
N ASN A 31 -1.86 -5.24 -8.40
CA ASN A 31 -1.84 -6.69 -8.60
C ASN A 31 -1.79 -7.46 -7.28
N PRO A 32 -2.75 -7.24 -6.36
CA PRO A 32 -2.73 -7.87 -5.04
C PRO A 32 -2.70 -9.39 -5.18
N TRP A 33 -1.96 -10.04 -4.28
CA TRP A 33 -1.77 -11.49 -4.28
C TRP A 33 -3.10 -12.27 -4.33
N SER A 34 -4.12 -11.79 -3.62
CA SER A 34 -5.49 -12.27 -3.77
C SER A 34 -6.24 -11.35 -4.74
N ARG A 35 -7.02 -11.92 -5.65
CA ARG A 35 -7.80 -11.13 -6.61
C ARG A 35 -8.94 -10.41 -5.90
N PRO A 36 -9.12 -9.08 -6.09
CA PRO A 36 -10.23 -8.36 -5.50
C PRO A 36 -11.56 -8.91 -6.03
N PRO A 37 -12.55 -9.12 -5.16
CA PRO A 37 -13.87 -9.56 -5.58
C PRO A 37 -14.61 -8.43 -6.30
N THR A 38 -15.58 -8.77 -7.14
CA THR A 38 -16.52 -7.80 -7.70
C THR A 38 -17.58 -7.43 -6.66
N GLU A 39 -18.11 -6.21 -6.69
CA GLU A 39 -19.10 -5.74 -5.68
C GLU A 39 -20.35 -6.62 -5.56
N SER A 40 -20.73 -7.29 -6.65
CA SER A 40 -21.90 -8.17 -6.72
C SER A 40 -21.69 -9.58 -6.16
N VAL A 41 -20.49 -9.92 -5.67
CA VAL A 41 -20.29 -11.22 -5.00
C VAL A 41 -20.93 -11.20 -3.60
N PRO A 42 -21.30 -12.38 -3.06
CA PRO A 42 -21.74 -12.49 -1.68
C PRO A 42 -20.73 -11.93 -0.68
N GLU A 43 -21.22 -11.39 0.44
CA GLU A 43 -20.38 -10.71 1.44
C GLU A 43 -19.25 -11.60 2.00
N TYR A 44 -19.53 -12.88 2.24
CA TYR A 44 -18.51 -13.84 2.72
C TYR A 44 -17.29 -13.95 1.79
N MET A 45 -17.44 -13.72 0.48
CA MET A 45 -16.30 -13.71 -0.45
C MET A 45 -15.46 -12.44 -0.31
N LYS A 46 -16.10 -11.30 -0.02
CA LYS A 46 -15.42 -10.04 0.28
C LYS A 46 -14.66 -10.13 1.59
N GLU A 47 -15.26 -10.72 2.61
CA GLU A 47 -14.62 -11.02 3.89
C GLU A 47 -13.43 -11.96 3.70
N ARG A 48 -13.58 -13.06 2.93
CA ARG A 48 -12.47 -13.99 2.65
C ARG A 48 -11.30 -13.29 1.96
N PHE A 49 -11.58 -12.42 0.99
CA PHE A 49 -10.56 -11.59 0.35
C PHE A 49 -9.89 -10.65 1.36
N ALA A 50 -10.68 -9.92 2.16
CA ALA A 50 -10.17 -9.01 3.17
C ALA A 50 -9.29 -9.74 4.20
N ASN A 51 -9.67 -10.94 4.60
CA ASN A 51 -8.89 -11.78 5.52
C ASN A 51 -7.55 -12.21 4.91
N ALA A 52 -7.52 -12.56 3.63
CA ALA A 52 -6.28 -12.94 2.94
C ALA A 52 -5.30 -11.75 2.85
N ILE A 53 -5.79 -10.58 2.45
CA ILE A 53 -4.96 -9.36 2.37
C ILE A 53 -4.56 -8.89 3.77
N GLY A 54 -5.48 -8.89 4.73
CA GLY A 54 -5.20 -8.52 6.10
C GLY A 54 -4.12 -9.40 6.72
N GLY A 55 -4.21 -10.73 6.53
CA GLY A 55 -3.21 -11.64 7.05
C GLY A 55 -1.86 -11.52 6.34
N TRP A 56 -1.86 -11.16 5.06
CA TRP A 56 -0.64 -10.83 4.34
C TRP A 56 0.06 -9.59 4.92
N PHE A 57 -0.69 -8.51 5.19
CA PHE A 57 -0.15 -7.33 5.88
C PHE A 57 0.28 -7.62 7.31
N GLU A 58 -0.46 -8.45 8.05
CA GLU A 58 -0.07 -8.85 9.40
C GLU A 58 1.29 -9.59 9.39
N ARG A 59 1.57 -10.40 8.35
CA ARG A 59 2.90 -11.03 8.15
C ARG A 59 4.00 -10.02 7.81
N MET A 60 3.73 -9.08 6.91
CA MET A 60 4.70 -8.04 6.51
C MET A 60 5.09 -7.13 7.67
N THR A 61 4.15 -6.86 8.57
CA THR A 61 4.29 -5.87 9.63
C THR A 61 4.70 -6.46 10.99
N GLY A 62 4.85 -7.78 11.07
CA GLY A 62 5.20 -8.46 12.32
C GLY A 62 4.06 -8.52 13.34
N GLY A 63 2.80 -8.53 12.91
CA GLY A 63 1.64 -8.75 13.78
C GLY A 63 0.67 -7.57 13.93
N LYS A 64 0.85 -6.47 13.19
CA LYS A 64 -0.10 -5.33 13.23
C LYS A 64 -1.32 -5.63 12.36
N ARG A 65 -2.52 -5.51 12.95
CA ARG A 65 -3.79 -5.96 12.35
C ARG A 65 -4.78 -4.85 12.00
N ASP A 66 -4.62 -3.64 12.54
CA ASP A 66 -5.62 -2.59 12.42
C ASP A 66 -5.67 -2.02 11.00
N LEU A 67 -6.49 -2.67 10.16
CA LEU A 67 -6.54 -2.49 8.72
C LEU A 67 -7.98 -2.35 8.21
N ALA A 68 -8.17 -1.49 7.22
CA ALA A 68 -9.36 -1.52 6.37
C ALA A 68 -8.93 -1.63 4.91
N ILE A 69 -9.63 -2.47 4.14
CA ILE A 69 -9.30 -2.74 2.74
C ILE A 69 -10.38 -2.15 1.86
N TYR A 70 -9.97 -1.29 0.94
CA TYR A 70 -10.83 -0.61 -0.01
C TYR A 70 -10.59 -1.15 -1.42
N PHE A 71 -11.67 -1.52 -2.10
CA PHE A 71 -11.62 -2.02 -3.47
C PHE A 71 -12.89 -1.66 -4.25
N VAL A 72 -12.78 -1.65 -5.57
CA VAL A 72 -13.90 -1.43 -6.51
C VAL A 72 -13.76 -2.36 -7.71
N ARG A 73 -14.89 -2.66 -8.37
CA ARG A 73 -14.98 -3.66 -9.45
C ARG A 73 -14.01 -3.42 -10.61
N THR A 74 -13.77 -2.16 -10.96
CA THR A 74 -13.13 -1.79 -12.23
C THR A 74 -11.62 -1.71 -12.16
N GLN A 75 -11.03 -1.84 -10.97
CA GLN A 75 -9.61 -1.63 -10.77
C GLN A 75 -8.91 -2.90 -10.28
N SER A 76 -7.72 -3.15 -10.82
CA SER A 76 -6.82 -4.22 -10.39
C SER A 76 -5.94 -3.80 -9.20
N LEU A 77 -6.32 -2.72 -8.52
CA LEU A 77 -5.61 -2.17 -7.37
C LEU A 77 -6.57 -2.05 -6.18
N ILE A 78 -6.00 -2.05 -4.99
CA ILE A 78 -6.71 -1.82 -3.74
C ILE A 78 -6.00 -0.74 -2.93
N ILE A 79 -6.72 -0.14 -1.98
CA ILE A 79 -6.15 0.74 -0.98
C ILE A 79 -6.27 0.05 0.38
N VAL A 80 -5.19 0.06 1.16
CA VAL A 80 -5.17 -0.48 2.52
C VAL A 80 -4.91 0.68 3.48
N GLU A 81 -5.84 0.89 4.39
CA GLU A 81 -5.67 1.77 5.55
C GLU A 81 -4.97 0.99 6.66
N LEU A 82 -4.00 1.63 7.30
CA LEU A 82 -3.14 1.11 8.35
C LEU A 82 -3.23 2.06 9.54
N SER A 83 -3.85 1.62 10.63
CA SER A 83 -3.96 2.44 11.85
C SER A 83 -2.71 2.25 12.73
N ASN A 84 -2.26 3.32 13.39
CA ASN A 84 -1.14 3.29 14.36
C ASN A 84 0.14 2.67 13.76
N PHE A 85 0.42 3.02 12.51
CA PHE A 85 1.52 2.45 11.74
C PHE A 85 2.66 3.45 11.56
N ASP A 86 3.77 3.19 12.25
CA ASP A 86 4.87 4.15 12.39
C ASP A 86 5.75 4.27 11.13
N ASN A 87 6.02 3.14 10.47
CA ASN A 87 6.99 3.10 9.36
C ASN A 87 6.47 2.31 8.16
N LEU A 88 5.95 3.04 7.17
CA LEU A 88 5.53 2.49 5.87
C LEU A 88 6.68 1.83 5.09
N ALA A 89 7.93 2.22 5.30
CA ALA A 89 9.04 1.74 4.48
C ALA A 89 9.16 0.22 4.47
N ILE A 90 8.74 -0.48 5.54
CA ILE A 90 8.81 -1.94 5.62
C ILE A 90 7.87 -2.66 4.64
N VAL A 91 6.78 -2.01 4.21
CA VAL A 91 5.82 -2.58 3.27
C VAL A 91 5.95 -2.03 1.85
N LEU A 92 6.58 -0.86 1.68
CA LEU A 92 6.68 -0.21 0.37
C LEU A 92 7.67 -0.92 -0.55
N GLY A 93 7.28 -1.13 -1.80
CA GLY A 93 8.10 -1.78 -2.83
C GLY A 93 7.40 -2.96 -3.51
N ALA A 94 8.17 -3.75 -4.25
CA ALA A 94 7.71 -4.96 -4.93
C ALA A 94 7.81 -6.20 -4.02
N HIS A 95 6.74 -6.98 -4.03
CA HIS A 95 6.57 -8.23 -3.29
C HIS A 95 6.31 -9.36 -4.28
N HIS A 96 7.28 -10.26 -4.41
CA HIS A 96 7.17 -11.41 -5.30
C HIS A 96 6.50 -12.56 -4.58
N THR A 97 5.35 -13.02 -5.07
CA THR A 97 4.55 -14.07 -4.44
C THR A 97 5.34 -15.35 -4.19
N ARG A 98 6.22 -15.74 -5.13
CA ARG A 98 7.10 -16.91 -4.96
C ARG A 98 8.02 -16.85 -3.74
N ASP A 99 8.37 -15.64 -3.28
CA ASP A 99 9.32 -15.47 -2.18
C ASP A 99 8.64 -15.65 -0.83
N PHE A 100 7.37 -15.23 -0.71
CA PHE A 100 6.63 -15.29 0.56
C PHE A 100 5.54 -16.35 0.60
N SER A 101 5.09 -16.88 -0.54
CA SER A 101 4.04 -17.90 -0.55
C SER A 101 4.62 -19.30 -0.34
N THR A 102 3.86 -20.16 0.34
CA THR A 102 4.16 -21.60 0.41
C THR A 102 3.67 -22.35 -0.84
N ASN A 103 2.89 -21.70 -1.69
CA ASN A 103 2.46 -22.25 -2.98
C ASN A 103 3.42 -21.80 -4.10
N PRO A 104 4.26 -22.70 -4.64
CA PRO A 104 5.29 -22.34 -5.63
C PRO A 104 4.72 -22.01 -7.02
N THR A 105 3.43 -22.25 -7.27
CA THR A 105 2.81 -22.03 -8.59
C THR A 105 2.36 -20.58 -8.84
N LEU A 106 2.35 -19.74 -7.81
CA LEU A 106 1.94 -18.34 -7.92
C LEU A 106 3.17 -17.44 -8.13
N ASP A 107 3.36 -16.97 -9.36
CA ASP A 107 4.41 -15.99 -9.70
C ASP A 107 3.79 -14.64 -10.10
N VAL A 108 3.21 -13.97 -9.10
CA VAL A 108 2.66 -12.61 -9.23
C VAL A 108 3.53 -11.64 -8.44
N ILE A 109 3.75 -10.46 -9.02
CA ILE A 109 4.44 -9.37 -8.35
C ILE A 109 3.39 -8.34 -7.95
N SER A 110 3.21 -8.17 -6.64
CA SER A 110 2.40 -7.09 -6.08
C SER A 110 3.31 -5.92 -5.75
N GLU A 111 2.93 -4.70 -6.11
CA GLU A 111 3.69 -3.51 -5.75
C GLU A 111 2.87 -2.63 -4.81
N ILE A 112 3.53 -2.16 -3.74
CA ILE A 112 2.91 -1.37 -2.69
C ILE A 112 3.55 0.02 -2.68
N TYR A 113 2.70 1.03 -2.77
CA TYR A 113 3.08 2.44 -2.76
C TYR A 113 2.31 3.21 -1.70
N GLU A 114 2.83 4.34 -1.25
CA GLU A 114 2.05 5.23 -0.38
C GLU A 114 0.92 5.87 -1.19
N TYR A 115 -0.25 6.00 -0.57
CA TYR A 115 -1.42 6.60 -1.18
C TYR A 115 -1.35 8.13 -1.12
N ASP A 116 -1.62 8.79 -2.25
CA ASP A 116 -1.65 10.25 -2.37
C ASP A 116 -2.95 10.84 -1.82
N TYR A 117 -3.12 10.72 -0.50
CA TYR A 117 -4.28 11.23 0.23
C TYR A 117 -4.44 12.74 0.03
N LYS A 118 -3.33 13.48 -0.08
CA LYS A 118 -3.35 14.93 -0.26
C LYS A 118 -4.16 15.34 -1.49
N HIS A 119 -4.05 14.60 -2.59
CA HIS A 119 -4.78 14.93 -3.83
C HIS A 119 -6.06 14.13 -4.04
N HIS A 120 -6.22 12.97 -3.39
CA HIS A 120 -7.36 12.07 -3.60
C HIS A 120 -8.34 11.99 -2.43
N GLY A 121 -7.92 12.39 -1.23
CA GLY A 121 -8.74 12.38 -0.02
C GLY A 121 -9.05 10.98 0.49
N SER A 122 -10.06 10.83 1.35
CA SER A 122 -10.40 9.51 1.91
C SER A 122 -10.96 8.57 0.83
N PRO A 123 -10.47 7.31 0.75
CA PRO A 123 -11.05 6.31 -0.14
C PRO A 123 -12.54 6.04 0.14
N ARG A 124 -12.95 6.16 1.40
CA ARG A 124 -14.33 5.93 1.83
C ARG A 124 -15.27 7.08 1.46
N SER A 125 -14.92 8.31 1.82
CA SER A 125 -15.85 9.44 1.70
C SER A 125 -15.73 10.22 0.39
N ILE A 126 -14.55 10.22 -0.24
CA ILE A 126 -14.30 10.93 -1.49
C ILE A 126 -14.42 9.99 -2.69
N LEU A 127 -13.79 8.82 -2.63
CA LEU A 127 -13.83 7.86 -3.73
C LEU A 127 -15.03 6.91 -3.65
N GLN A 128 -15.68 6.78 -2.49
CA GLN A 128 -16.82 5.90 -2.24
C GLN A 128 -16.52 4.42 -2.52
N TRP A 129 -15.29 3.99 -2.21
CA TRP A 129 -14.89 2.60 -2.42
C TRP A 129 -15.50 1.67 -1.38
N THR A 130 -15.76 0.43 -1.78
CA THR A 130 -16.24 -0.61 -0.86
C THR A 130 -15.14 -0.89 0.14
N SER A 131 -15.45 -0.78 1.44
CA SER A 131 -14.51 -1.00 2.54
C SER A 131 -14.88 -2.25 3.33
N VAL A 132 -13.91 -3.14 3.55
CA VAL A 132 -14.09 -4.31 4.39
C VAL A 132 -12.95 -4.38 5.40
N THR A 133 -13.30 -4.56 6.67
CA THR A 133 -12.34 -4.79 7.75
C THR A 133 -12.11 -6.29 7.88
N PRO A 134 -10.86 -6.78 7.87
CA PRO A 134 -10.59 -8.20 8.05
C PRO A 134 -11.09 -8.73 9.39
N GLN A 135 -11.72 -9.90 9.37
CA GLN A 135 -12.24 -10.61 10.54
C GLN A 135 -11.72 -12.05 10.54
N TYR A 136 -10.61 -12.30 11.23
CA TYR A 136 -10.02 -13.63 11.36
C TYR A 136 -9.30 -13.79 12.71
N ALA A 137 -9.17 -15.01 13.22
CA ALA A 137 -8.37 -15.27 14.43
C ALA A 137 -6.90 -15.53 14.06
N TYR A 138 -5.98 -15.40 15.03
CA TYR A 138 -4.55 -15.64 14.77
C TYR A 138 -4.28 -17.04 14.17
N ARG A 139 -5.02 -18.07 14.63
CA ARG A 139 -4.97 -19.43 14.07
C ARG A 139 -5.30 -19.51 12.57
N ASP A 140 -6.08 -18.57 12.05
CA ASP A 140 -6.44 -18.55 10.63
C ASP A 140 -5.27 -18.06 9.76
N LEU A 141 -4.29 -17.33 10.34
CA LEU A 141 -3.05 -16.93 9.66
C LEU A 141 -2.13 -18.11 9.37
N GLU A 142 -2.21 -19.18 10.15
CA GLU A 142 -1.43 -20.40 9.91
C GLU A 142 -1.98 -21.19 8.72
N ARG A 143 -3.24 -20.93 8.33
CA ARG A 143 -3.90 -21.54 7.18
C ARG A 143 -3.63 -20.78 5.88
N LEU A 144 -3.15 -19.54 5.97
CA LEU A 144 -2.74 -18.79 4.79
C LEU A 144 -1.45 -19.40 4.24
N PRO A 145 -1.31 -19.55 2.90
CA PRO A 145 -0.11 -20.09 2.28
C PRO A 145 0.99 -19.02 2.22
N LEU A 146 1.36 -18.49 3.39
CA LEU A 146 2.38 -17.46 3.60
C LEU A 146 3.45 -18.04 4.52
N LYS A 147 4.72 -17.80 4.17
CA LYS A 147 5.87 -18.15 5.02
C LYS A 147 5.84 -17.30 6.28
N ARG A 148 6.35 -17.87 7.38
CA ARG A 148 6.49 -17.15 8.65
C ARG A 148 7.54 -16.03 8.53
N ASP A 149 8.67 -16.35 7.92
CA ASP A 149 9.74 -15.39 7.62
C ASP A 149 9.40 -14.67 6.31
N TYR A 150 8.86 -13.45 6.45
CA TYR A 150 8.47 -12.65 5.30
C TYR A 150 9.69 -11.91 4.73
N PRO A 151 9.97 -12.01 3.41
CA PRO A 151 11.13 -11.38 2.79
C PRO A 151 10.97 -9.85 2.71
N PRO A 152 12.07 -9.07 2.73
CA PRO A 152 11.99 -7.63 2.53
C PRO A 152 11.50 -7.28 1.12
N PRO A 153 10.84 -6.12 0.94
CA PRO A 153 10.42 -5.64 -0.37
C PRO A 153 11.61 -5.33 -1.28
N ARG A 154 11.37 -5.40 -2.59
CA ARG A 154 12.35 -5.09 -3.65
C ARG A 154 12.02 -3.78 -4.36
N VAL A 155 12.94 -3.31 -5.18
CA VAL A 155 12.68 -2.19 -6.10
C VAL A 155 11.49 -2.52 -7.02
N PRO A 156 10.47 -1.66 -7.11
CA PRO A 156 9.37 -1.85 -8.06
C PRO A 156 9.83 -1.93 -9.51
N GLN A 157 9.07 -2.64 -10.33
CA GLN A 157 9.32 -2.72 -11.78
C GLN A 157 8.92 -1.42 -12.47
N SER A 158 7.86 -0.76 -11.99
CA SER A 158 7.41 0.51 -12.54
C SER A 158 8.19 1.68 -11.97
N ASN A 159 8.82 2.45 -12.86
CA ASN A 159 9.43 3.74 -12.49
C ASN A 159 8.39 4.84 -12.20
N ARG A 160 7.12 4.63 -12.58
CA ARG A 160 6.02 5.57 -12.37
C ARG A 160 5.07 5.02 -11.31
N PRO A 161 4.66 5.84 -10.33
CA PRO A 161 3.65 5.41 -9.39
C PRO A 161 2.33 5.14 -10.11
N PRO A 162 1.57 4.13 -9.68
CA PRO A 162 0.24 3.85 -10.21
C PRO A 162 -0.74 4.98 -9.87
N GLN A 163 -1.95 4.88 -10.42
CA GLN A 163 -3.03 5.80 -10.05
C GLN A 163 -3.22 5.82 -8.53
N PHE A 164 -3.46 7.01 -7.98
CA PHE A 164 -3.64 7.27 -6.55
C PHE A 164 -2.41 7.13 -5.66
N ALA A 165 -1.25 6.78 -6.20
CA ALA A 165 -0.03 6.61 -5.42
C ALA A 165 0.93 7.79 -5.57
N VAL A 166 1.73 8.03 -4.53
CA VAL A 166 2.96 8.84 -4.63
C VAL A 166 4.13 7.94 -5.05
N GLY A 167 5.14 8.55 -5.69
CA GLY A 167 6.39 7.85 -5.97
C GLY A 167 7.13 7.51 -4.67
N LEU A 168 7.86 6.40 -4.66
CA LEU A 168 8.72 6.05 -3.54
C LEU A 168 9.77 7.14 -3.29
N SER A 169 9.97 7.52 -2.03
CA SER A 169 11.03 8.44 -1.63
C SER A 169 12.41 7.86 -1.90
N GLU A 170 13.43 8.72 -1.95
CA GLU A 170 14.82 8.30 -2.14
C GLU A 170 15.28 7.38 -1.01
N ASP A 171 14.97 7.71 0.25
CA ASP A 171 15.30 6.88 1.41
C ASP A 171 14.75 5.46 1.31
N VAL A 172 13.48 5.31 0.88
CA VAL A 172 12.86 4.00 0.69
C VAL A 172 13.52 3.24 -0.46
N ARG A 173 13.85 3.95 -1.56
CA ARG A 173 14.54 3.36 -2.72
C ARG A 173 15.95 2.88 -2.37
N ASP A 174 16.67 3.62 -1.55
CA ASP A 174 18.01 3.25 -1.11
C ASP A 174 17.97 2.03 -0.18
N MET A 175 17.00 2.02 0.75
CA MET A 175 16.78 0.89 1.66
C MET A 175 16.47 -0.42 0.93
N ILE A 176 15.59 -0.40 -0.08
CA ILE A 176 15.26 -1.60 -0.88
C ILE A 176 16.30 -1.92 -1.95
N GLY A 177 17.06 -0.91 -2.41
CA GLY A 177 18.09 -1.03 -3.44
C GLY A 177 19.46 -1.47 -2.92
N GLY A 178 19.61 -1.59 -1.60
CA GLY A 178 20.87 -1.99 -0.97
C GLY A 178 21.98 -0.94 -1.07
N LYS A 179 21.63 0.33 -1.34
CA LYS A 179 22.59 1.44 -1.26
C LYS A 179 22.52 2.01 0.16
N PRO A 180 23.61 2.00 0.94
CA PRO A 180 23.61 2.64 2.24
C PRO A 180 23.42 4.15 2.04
N SER A 181 22.27 4.70 2.41
CA SER A 181 22.12 6.14 2.53
C SER A 181 22.92 6.60 3.76
N GLU A 182 23.73 7.65 3.60
CA GLU A 182 24.55 8.22 4.68
C GLU A 182 23.70 8.68 5.88
N SER A 183 22.38 8.82 5.68
CA SER A 183 21.36 9.19 6.67
C SER A 183 21.08 8.12 7.74
N LEU A 184 21.44 6.86 7.50
CA LEU A 184 21.08 5.73 8.38
C LEU A 184 22.04 5.48 9.55
N CYS A 185 23.13 6.25 9.68
CA CYS A 185 24.07 6.13 10.80
C CYS A 185 23.52 6.56 12.19
N ARG A 186 22.20 6.80 12.34
CA ARG A 186 21.62 7.24 13.63
C ARG A 186 20.51 6.37 14.23
N LEU A 187 20.08 5.27 13.60
CA LEU A 187 18.86 4.58 14.06
C LEU A 187 18.93 3.07 14.27
N VAL A 188 20.12 2.47 14.29
CA VAL A 188 20.24 1.04 14.67
C VAL A 188 21.31 0.87 15.75
N TYR A 189 20.92 1.14 17.00
CA TYR A 189 21.59 0.56 18.17
C TYR A 189 20.76 -0.66 18.59
N VAL A 190 21.13 -1.84 18.08
CA VAL A 190 20.72 -3.10 18.68
C VAL A 190 21.94 -3.61 19.45
N PRO A 191 21.95 -3.59 20.79
CA PRO A 191 23.03 -4.21 21.53
C PRO A 191 22.83 -5.72 21.46
N CYS A 192 23.69 -6.41 20.70
CA CYS A 192 23.91 -7.84 20.87
C CYS A 192 24.61 -8.05 22.22
N PHE A 193 23.94 -8.72 23.15
CA PHE A 193 24.61 -9.36 24.29
C PHE A 193 24.76 -10.85 23.99
N PHE A 194 25.98 -11.33 24.21
CA PHE A 194 26.45 -12.72 24.09
C PHE A 194 25.79 -13.65 25.10
#